data_AF-A0A081DA12-F1
#
_entry.id   AF-A0A081DA12-F1
#
_cell.length_a   1.000
_cell.length_b   1.000
_cell.length_c   1.000
_cell.angle_alpha   90.00
_cell.angle_beta   90.00
_cell.angle_gamma   90.00
#
_symmetry.space_group_name_H-M   'P 1'
#
loop_
_entity.id
_entity.type
_entity.pdbx_description
1 polymer ?
#
loop_
_entity_poly.entity_id
_entity_poly.type
_entity_poly.pdbx_seq_one_letter_code
_entity_poly.pdbx_strand_id
1 'polypeptide(L)'
;MIWLVLSITVSSFLYVIFKYFEVFKINTLHAIIINYIVACITGFVAYGSVPNFEQIINADWLYYALFLGALFIFIFNIMALTSQKNGLSVAASQVKCHWLYRLLQAYGSMTSP
;
A
#
# COMPACT_ATOMS: atom_id res chain seq x y z
N MET A 1 20.06 -7.67 -8.54
CA MET A 1 20.09 -7.13 -7.17
C MET A 1 19.55 -5.71 -7.08
N ILE A 2 19.89 -4.79 -7.99
CA ILE A 2 19.37 -3.41 -8.01
C ILE A 2 17.83 -3.33 -8.08
N TRP A 3 17.17 -4.17 -8.88
CA TRP A 3 15.71 -4.23 -8.99
C TRP A 3 15.01 -4.61 -7.68
N LEU A 4 15.63 -5.50 -6.89
CA LEU A 4 15.09 -5.89 -5.57
C LEU A 4 15.16 -4.71 -4.60
N VAL A 5 16.31 -4.03 -4.55
CA VAL A 5 16.48 -2.85 -3.70
C VAL A 5 15.48 -1.77 -4.08
N LEU A 6 15.35 -1.44 -5.38
CA LEU A 6 14.37 -0.49 -5.88
C LEU A 6 12.94 -0.87 -5.49
N SER A 7 12.55 -2.15 -5.64
CA SER A 7 11.20 -2.61 -5.27
C SER A 7 10.91 -2.44 -3.77
N ILE A 8 11.87 -2.82 -2.90
CA ILE A 8 11.73 -2.67 -1.45
C ILE A 8 11.65 -1.19 -1.07
N THR A 9 12.51 -0.35 -1.65
CA THR A 9 12.51 1.09 -1.40
C THR A 9 11.20 1.74 -1.84
N VAL A 10 10.73 1.48 -3.07
CA VAL A 10 9.47 2.03 -3.60
C VAL A 10 8.27 1.60 -2.75
N SER A 11 8.20 0.33 -2.35
CA SER A 11 7.13 -0.18 -1.47
C SER A 11 7.13 0.52 -0.11
N SER A 12 8.31 0.75 0.47
CA SER A 12 8.44 1.47 1.76
C SER A 12 8.03 2.95 1.64
N PHE A 13 8.40 3.61 0.54
CA PHE A 13 8.02 5.00 0.28
C PHE A 13 6.51 5.19 0.11
N LEU A 14 5.81 4.19 -0.44
CA LEU A 14 4.36 4.23 -0.63
C LEU A 14 3.61 4.40 0.70
N TYR A 15 4.05 3.72 1.76
CA TYR A 15 3.52 3.89 3.11
C TYR A 15 3.72 5.32 3.65
N VAL A 16 4.88 5.90 3.38
CA VAL A 16 5.22 7.28 3.80
C VAL A 16 4.32 8.29 3.08
N ILE A 17 4.13 8.14 1.77
CA ILE A 17 3.25 9.00 0.97
C ILE A 17 1.80 8.97 1.50
N PHE A 18 1.25 7.78 1.79
CA PHE A 18 -0.10 7.68 2.36
C PHE A 18 -0.22 8.32 3.74
N LYS A 19 0.84 8.30 4.54
CA LYS A 19 0.89 9.02 5.82
C LYS A 19 0.92 10.53 5.61
N TYR A 20 1.66 11.02 4.62
CA TYR A 20 1.66 12.44 4.26
C TYR A 20 0.29 12.92 3.75
N PHE A 21 -0.48 12.08 3.04
CA PHE A 21 -1.84 12.44 2.66
C PHE A 21 -2.74 12.74 3.87
N GLU A 22 -2.57 12.03 4.99
CA GLU A 22 -3.27 12.36 6.24
C GLU A 22 -2.78 13.67 6.86
N VAL A 23 -1.46 13.89 6.92
CA VAL A 23 -0.87 15.12 7.47
C VAL A 23 -1.36 16.35 6.72
N PHE A 24 -1.41 16.27 5.38
CA PHE A 24 -1.90 17.35 4.52
C PHE A 24 -3.42 17.35 4.31
N LYS A 25 -4.17 16.45 4.98
CA LYS A 25 -5.63 16.28 4.85
C LYS A 25 -6.09 16.10 3.39
N ILE A 26 -5.27 15.47 2.56
CA ILE A 26 -5.58 15.15 1.17
C ILE A 26 -6.50 13.91 1.14
N ASN A 27 -7.52 13.94 0.30
CA ASN A 27 -8.38 12.78 0.11
C ASN A 27 -7.62 11.65 -0.61
N THR A 28 -7.39 10.55 0.10
CA THR A 28 -6.65 9.39 -0.39
C THR A 28 -7.21 8.82 -1.70
N LEU A 29 -8.55 8.72 -1.84
CA LEU A 29 -9.15 8.17 -3.08
C LEU A 29 -8.80 9.04 -4.28
N HIS A 30 -8.87 10.36 -4.15
CA HIS A 30 -8.53 11.28 -5.23
C HIS A 30 -7.05 11.17 -5.60
N ALA A 31 -6.16 11.06 -4.61
CA ALA A 31 -4.73 10.88 -4.85
C ALA A 31 -4.41 9.57 -5.58
N ILE A 32 -5.09 8.46 -5.23
CA ILE A 32 -4.95 7.17 -5.92
C ILE A 32 -5.45 7.27 -7.37
N ILE A 33 -6.61 7.91 -7.61
CA ILE A 33 -7.15 8.10 -8.97
C ILE A 33 -6.17 8.90 -9.83
N ILE A 34 -5.63 10.01 -9.29
CA ILE A 34 -4.63 10.84 -9.99
C ILE A 34 -3.37 10.02 -10.28
N ASN A 35 -2.89 9.20 -9.35
CA ASN A 35 -1.74 8.34 -9.57
C ASN A 35 -1.96 7.36 -10.73
N TYR A 36 -3.15 6.78 -10.85
CA TYR A 36 -3.51 5.90 -11.97
C TYR A 36 -3.59 6.63 -13.31
N ILE A 37 -4.11 7.86 -13.33
CA ILE A 37 -4.10 8.71 -14.53
C ILE A 37 -2.66 8.99 -14.96
N VAL A 38 -1.79 9.36 -14.01
CA VAL A 38 -0.36 9.58 -14.29
C VAL A 38 0.29 8.29 -14.79
N ALA A 39 0.02 7.15 -14.17
CA ALA A 39 0.53 5.85 -14.61
C ALA A 39 0.13 5.54 -16.06
N CYS A 40 -1.14 5.79 -16.42
CA CYS A 40 -1.65 5.63 -17.78
C CYS A 40 -0.88 6.52 -18.78
N ILE A 41 -0.73 7.81 -18.47
CA ILE A 41 0.04 8.75 -19.31
C ILE A 41 1.50 8.30 -19.44
N THR A 42 2.15 7.97 -18.34
CA THR A 42 3.54 7.50 -18.36
C THR A 42 3.70 6.18 -19.10
N GLY A 43 2.69 5.30 -19.06
CA GLY A 43 2.66 4.06 -19.82
C GLY A 43 2.58 4.32 -21.33
N PHE A 44 1.72 5.24 -21.75
CA PHE A 44 1.66 5.68 -23.16
C PHE A 44 2.98 6.32 -23.61
N VAL A 45 3.58 7.19 -22.79
CA VAL A 45 4.87 7.82 -23.10
C VAL A 45 6.00 6.78 -23.19
N ALA A 46 6.04 5.81 -22.26
CA ALA A 46 7.06 4.76 -22.24
C ALA A 46 6.92 3.75 -23.40
N TYR A 47 5.69 3.53 -23.89
CA TYR A 47 5.44 2.65 -25.02
C TYR A 47 5.94 3.24 -26.36
N GLY A 48 6.08 4.57 -26.46
CA GLY A 48 6.79 5.24 -27.56
C GLY A 48 6.15 5.13 -28.95
N SER A 49 4.98 4.49 -29.07
CA SER A 49 4.21 4.35 -30.31
C SER A 49 2.71 4.47 -30.00
N VAL A 50 1.86 4.75 -31.01
CA VAL A 50 0.41 4.76 -30.80
C VAL A 50 -0.09 3.33 -30.93
N PRO A 51 -0.48 2.64 -29.84
CA PRO A 51 -1.03 1.30 -29.95
C PRO A 51 -2.38 1.37 -30.69
N ASN A 52 -2.67 0.35 -31.47
CA ASN A 52 -3.88 0.30 -32.28
C ASN A 52 -5.10 0.12 -31.36
N PHE A 53 -5.93 1.17 -31.22
CA PHE A 53 -7.03 1.21 -30.25
C PHE A 53 -8.05 0.08 -30.47
N GLU A 54 -8.31 -0.32 -31.71
CA GLU A 54 -9.20 -1.45 -32.01
C GLU A 54 -8.68 -2.78 -31.46
N GLN A 55 -7.36 -3.00 -31.49
CA GLN A 55 -6.77 -4.24 -30.96
C GLN A 55 -6.83 -4.30 -29.44
N ILE A 56 -6.73 -3.15 -28.75
CA ILE A 56 -6.84 -3.09 -27.29
C ILE A 56 -8.27 -3.36 -26.84
N ILE A 57 -9.26 -2.74 -27.49
CA ILE A 57 -10.68 -2.87 -27.11
C ILE A 57 -11.19 -4.30 -27.35
N ASN A 58 -10.75 -4.94 -28.43
CA ASN A 58 -11.13 -6.32 -28.74
C ASN A 58 -10.28 -7.37 -28.02
N ALA A 59 -9.31 -6.96 -27.19
CA ALA A 59 -8.47 -7.91 -26.49
C ALA A 59 -9.15 -8.42 -25.20
N ASP A 60 -9.18 -9.74 -25.05
CA ASP A 60 -9.75 -10.41 -23.87
C ASP A 60 -9.08 -9.98 -22.56
N TRP A 61 -7.80 -9.58 -22.60
CA TRP A 61 -7.06 -9.12 -21.43
C TRP A 61 -7.54 -7.77 -20.88
N LEU A 62 -8.27 -6.97 -21.66
CA LEU A 62 -8.73 -5.65 -21.23
C LEU A 62 -9.71 -5.76 -20.04
N TYR A 63 -10.62 -6.74 -20.09
CA TYR A 63 -11.58 -6.96 -19.02
C TYR A 63 -10.87 -7.35 -17.70
N TYR A 64 -9.89 -8.26 -17.79
CA TYR A 64 -9.08 -8.65 -16.63
C TYR A 64 -8.24 -7.48 -16.10
N ALA A 65 -7.67 -6.65 -16.97
CA ALA A 65 -6.91 -5.47 -16.58
C ALA A 65 -7.77 -4.43 -15.86
N LEU A 66 -9.00 -4.18 -16.33
CA LEU A 66 -9.95 -3.28 -15.68
C LEU A 66 -10.37 -3.81 -14.30
N PHE A 67 -10.70 -5.10 -14.20
CA PHE A 67 -11.03 -5.73 -12.92
C PHE A 67 -9.86 -5.65 -11.94
N LEU A 68 -8.64 -5.95 -12.41
CA LEU A 68 -7.45 -5.89 -11.58
C LEU A 68 -7.15 -4.46 -11.12
N GLY A 69 -7.33 -3.45 -11.98
CA GLY A 69 -7.19 -2.04 -11.64
C GLY A 69 -8.16 -1.60 -10.54
N ALA A 70 -9.44 -1.99 -10.65
CA ALA A 70 -10.44 -1.70 -9.61
C ALA A 70 -10.06 -2.34 -8.26
N LEU A 71 -9.62 -3.60 -8.29
CA LEU A 71 -9.16 -4.32 -7.10
C LEU A 71 -7.92 -3.65 -6.49
N PHE A 72 -7.00 -3.16 -7.32
CA PHE A 72 -5.80 -2.47 -6.86
C PHE A 72 -6.11 -1.13 -6.18
N ILE A 73 -7.06 -0.34 -6.71
CA ILE A 73 -7.55 0.89 -6.07
C ILE A 73 -8.15 0.55 -4.70
N PHE A 74 -8.92 -0.52 -4.61
CA PHE A 74 -9.52 -0.99 -3.35
C PHE A 74 -8.45 -1.37 -2.32
N ILE A 75 -7.44 -2.15 -2.70
CA ILE A 75 -6.33 -2.53 -1.81
C ILE A 75 -5.55 -1.29 -1.35
N PHE A 76 -5.22 -0.37 -2.26
CA PHE A 76 -4.51 0.85 -1.88
C PHE A 76 -5.31 1.73 -0.93
N ASN A 77 -6.63 1.80 -1.11
CA ASN A 77 -7.48 2.54 -0.19
C ASN A 77 -7.46 1.91 1.21
N ILE A 78 -7.54 0.59 1.32
CA ILE A 78 -7.39 -0.13 2.60
C ILE A 78 -6.02 0.13 3.21
N MET A 79 -4.95 -0.02 2.43
CA MET A 79 -3.57 0.18 2.89
C MET A 79 -3.35 1.59 3.43
N ALA A 80 -3.88 2.59 2.73
CA ALA A 80 -3.83 3.97 3.18
C ALA A 80 -4.62 4.15 4.49
N LEU A 81 -5.85 3.64 4.59
CA LEU A 81 -6.62 3.68 5.84
C LEU A 81 -5.86 3.02 7.00
N THR A 82 -5.20 1.89 6.77
CA THR A 82 -4.36 1.22 7.78
C THR A 82 -3.14 2.07 8.16
N SER A 83 -2.43 2.64 7.19
CA SER A 83 -1.24 3.49 7.43
C SER A 83 -1.61 4.76 8.22
N GLN A 84 -2.78 5.33 7.91
CA GLN A 84 -3.29 6.52 8.58
C GLN A 84 -3.73 6.21 10.01
N LYS A 85 -4.61 5.20 10.20
CA LYS A 85 -5.16 4.81 11.52
C LYS A 85 -4.14 4.18 12.47
N ASN A 86 -3.19 3.38 11.97
CA ASN A 86 -2.19 2.71 12.80
C ASN A 86 -0.91 3.52 12.98
N GLY A 87 -0.93 4.83 12.70
CA GLY A 87 0.24 5.70 12.67
C GLY A 87 1.22 5.38 13.80
N LEU A 88 2.34 4.73 13.45
CA LEU A 88 3.61 4.40 14.13
C LEU A 88 3.65 4.19 15.67
N SER A 89 2.77 4.79 16.47
CA SER A 89 2.73 4.79 17.92
C SER A 89 1.88 3.67 18.53
N VAL A 90 0.86 3.15 17.83
CA VAL A 90 -0.02 2.10 18.41
C VAL A 90 0.61 0.70 18.28
N ALA A 91 1.31 0.42 17.17
CA ALA A 91 2.03 -0.84 16.99
C ALA A 91 3.15 -1.03 18.04
N ALA A 92 3.89 0.04 18.36
CA ALA A 92 4.90 0.02 19.44
C ALA A 92 4.28 -0.19 20.82
N SER A 93 3.07 0.34 21.05
CA SER A 93 2.33 0.17 22.31
C SER A 93 1.87 -1.28 22.52
N GLN A 94 1.44 -1.98 21.45
CA GLN A 94 1.03 -3.39 21.55
C GLN A 94 2.21 -4.33 21.86
N VAL A 95 3.38 -4.07 21.28
CA VAL A 95 4.60 -4.83 21.60
C VAL A 95 4.94 -4.69 23.08
N LYS A 96 4.83 -3.47 23.65
CA LYS A 96 5.10 -3.23 25.07
C LYS A 96 4.14 -3.99 26.00
N CYS A 97 2.85 -4.06 25.65
CA CYS A 97 1.86 -4.84 26.41
C CYS A 97 2.11 -6.36 26.32
N HIS A 98 2.54 -6.87 25.17
CA HIS A 98 2.87 -8.30 24.99
C HIS A 98 4.06 -8.74 25.86
N TRP A 99 5.09 -7.89 25.98
CA TRP A 99 6.22 -8.15 26.88
C TRP A 99 5.80 -8.19 28.35
N LEU A 100 4.89 -7.29 28.76
CA LEU A 100 4.39 -7.26 30.13
C LEU A 100 3.61 -8.53 30.49
N TYR A 101 2.78 -9.02 29.57
CA TYR A 101 2.02 -10.25 29.76
C TYR A 101 2.94 -11.48 29.89
N ARG A 102 4.02 -11.55 29.09
CA ARG A 102 5.02 -12.61 29.20
C ARG A 102 5.80 -12.56 30.52
N LEU A 103 6.11 -11.37 31.03
CA LEU A 103 6.76 -11.20 32.33
C LEU A 103 5.85 -11.62 33.50
N LEU A 104 4.56 -11.29 33.44
CA LEU A 104 3.60 -11.70 34.47
C LEU A 104 3.42 -13.23 34.51
N GLN A 105 3.43 -13.91 33.36
CA GLN A 105 3.42 -15.38 33.32
C GLN A 105 4.72 -15.98 33.87
N ALA A 106 5.88 -15.45 33.49
CA ALA A 106 7.17 -15.92 33.98
C ALA A 106 7.31 -15.74 35.49
N TYR A 107 6.88 -14.59 36.03
CA TYR A 107 6.88 -14.33 37.47
C TYR A 107 5.91 -15.26 38.21
N GLY A 108 4.69 -15.46 37.69
CA GLY A 108 3.72 -16.40 38.26
C GLY A 108 4.23 -17.83 38.34
N SER A 109 5.03 -18.27 37.35
CA SER A 109 5.67 -19.60 37.35
C SER A 109 6.88 -19.75 38.28
N MET A 110 7.48 -18.65 38.73
CA MET A 110 8.60 -18.66 39.68
C MET A 110 8.14 -18.60 41.16
N THR A 111 6.90 -18.19 41.42
CA THR A 111 6.34 -18.04 42.78
C THR A 111 5.34 -19.12 43.18
N SER A 112 4.99 -20.04 42.26
CA SER A 112 4.23 -21.26 42.59
C SER A 112 5.19 -22.36 43.08
N PRO A 113 4.98 -22.94 44.28
CA PRO A 113 5.85 -23.97 44.85
C PRO A 113 5.85 -25.28 44.05
#